data_AF-A0A920G9X5-F1
#
_entry.id   AF-A0A920G9X5-F1
#
_cell.length_a   1.000
_cell.length_b   1.000
_cell.length_c   1.000
_cell.angle_alpha   90.00
_cell.angle_beta   90.00
_cell.angle_gamma   90.00
#
_symmetry.space_group_name_H-M   'P 1'
#
loop_
_entity.id
_entity.type
_entity.pdbx_description
1 polymer ?
#
loop_
_entity_poly.entity_id
_entity_poly.type
_entity_poly.pdbx_seq_one_letter_code
_entity_poly.pdbx_strand_id
1 'polypeptide(L)'
;MRGVDVNMLTNQVPGGMLSILEKQLLDLNKADKFKLLIDEIPKIRKDVGYVPLVTPSSQIVGAQALMNVLDDQRYKTLNKEFIDMVNGKYGKIPGDICPKLKKKIDKASKNIDIDDNVQNLEFYKNEFKEFCSDNQLKKYLKIQLIY
;
A
#
# COMPACT_ATOMS: atom_id res chain seq x y z
N MET A 1 -4.57 25.07 14.79
CA MET A 1 -3.28 24.55 15.30
C MET A 1 -3.45 23.04 15.51
N ARG A 2 -2.88 22.19 14.65
CA ARG A 2 -2.84 20.75 14.93
C ARG A 2 -1.79 20.55 16.02
N GLY A 3 -2.25 20.47 17.27
CA GLY A 3 -1.41 20.22 18.43
C GLY A 3 -0.71 18.87 18.31
N VAL A 4 0.29 18.66 19.17
CA VAL A 4 0.96 17.37 19.36
C VAL A 4 -0.11 16.29 19.54
N ASP A 5 -0.27 15.41 18.56
CA ASP A 5 -1.28 14.36 18.59
C ASP A 5 -0.77 13.24 19.52
N VAL A 6 -1.19 13.28 20.78
CA VAL A 6 -0.79 12.32 21.82
C VAL A 6 -1.18 10.89 21.44
N ASN A 7 -2.16 10.71 20.55
CA ASN A 7 -2.57 9.41 20.02
C ASN A 7 -1.49 8.77 19.12
N MET A 8 -0.57 9.57 18.58
CA MET A 8 0.58 9.08 17.82
C MET A 8 1.56 8.32 18.74
N LEU A 9 1.72 8.77 19.99
CA LEU A 9 2.60 8.14 20.97
C LEU A 9 2.02 6.80 21.47
N THR A 10 0.70 6.69 21.58
CA THR A 10 0.04 5.46 22.03
C THR A 10 -0.10 4.41 20.92
N ASN A 11 -0.39 4.83 19.68
CA ASN A 11 -0.72 3.89 18.60
C ASN A 11 0.42 3.62 17.62
N GLN A 12 1.55 4.35 17.72
CA GLN A 12 2.73 4.20 16.84
C GLN A 12 2.41 4.32 15.35
N VAL A 13 1.36 5.04 14.96
CA VAL A 13 0.97 5.24 13.56
C VAL A 13 1.47 6.60 13.07
N PRO A 14 2.15 6.70 11.91
CA PRO A 14 2.59 7.98 11.37
C PRO A 14 1.43 8.95 11.16
N GLY A 15 1.55 10.20 11.63
CA GLY A 15 0.47 11.20 11.52
C GLY A 15 0.01 11.47 10.08
N GLY A 16 0.94 11.53 9.13
CA GLY A 16 0.61 11.71 7.71
C GLY A 16 -0.23 10.58 7.12
N MET A 17 0.00 9.34 7.55
CA MET A 17 -0.80 8.18 7.17
C MET A 17 -2.20 8.28 7.77
N LEU A 18 -2.33 8.61 9.05
CA LEU A 18 -3.63 8.77 9.72
C LEU A 18 -4.50 9.85 9.07
N SER A 19 -3.93 11.02 8.78
CA SER A 19 -4.69 12.11 8.15
C SER A 19 -5.23 11.74 6.77
N ILE A 20 -4.51 10.90 6.01
CA ILE A 20 -4.97 10.40 4.70
C ILE A 20 -6.11 9.41 4.89
N LEU A 21 -5.96 8.44 5.79
CA LEU A 21 -6.99 7.42 6.00
C LEU A 21 -8.27 7.99 6.64
N GLU A 22 -8.14 8.98 7.54
CA GLU A 22 -9.27 9.73 8.10
C GLU A 22 -10.05 10.43 6.98
N LYS A 23 -9.35 11.11 6.07
CA LYS A 23 -9.97 11.73 4.90
C LYS A 23 -10.70 10.70 4.03
N GLN A 24 -10.09 9.54 3.78
CA GLN A 24 -10.74 8.47 3.00
C GLN A 24 -12.03 7.96 3.66
N LEU A 25 -12.04 7.81 5.00
CA LEU A 25 -13.26 7.44 5.72
C LEU A 25 -14.33 8.54 5.64
N LEU A 26 -13.95 9.81 5.72
CA LEU A 26 -14.86 10.95 5.55
C LEU A 26 -15.47 10.96 4.15
N ASP A 27 -14.66 10.80 3.10
CA ASP A 27 -15.11 10.76 1.71
C ASP A 27 -16.08 9.58 1.44
N LEU A 28 -15.97 8.50 2.22
CA LEU A 28 -16.86 7.33 2.19
C LEU A 28 -18.07 7.44 3.14
N ASN A 29 -18.27 8.57 3.83
CA ASN A 29 -19.29 8.76 4.86
C ASN A 29 -19.23 7.73 6.00
N LYS A 30 -18.02 7.30 6.39
CA LYS A 30 -17.75 6.30 7.45
C LYS A 30 -16.78 6.81 8.53
N ALA A 31 -16.86 8.10 8.85
CA ALA A 31 -15.99 8.73 9.86
C ALA A 31 -16.13 8.09 11.25
N ASP A 32 -17.29 7.52 11.56
CA ASP A 32 -17.56 6.75 12.79
C ASP A 32 -16.63 5.53 12.96
N LYS A 33 -16.11 4.98 11.86
CA LYS A 33 -15.19 3.84 11.86
C LYS A 33 -13.72 4.21 12.12
N PHE A 34 -13.38 5.49 12.31
CA PHE A 34 -12.00 5.94 12.48
C PHE A 34 -11.30 5.26 13.67
N LYS A 35 -12.00 5.08 14.79
CA LYS A 35 -11.44 4.36 15.95
C LYS A 35 -11.11 2.90 15.63
N LEU A 36 -11.99 2.22 14.90
CA LEU A 36 -11.77 0.82 14.49
C LEU A 36 -10.54 0.70 13.58
N LEU A 37 -10.32 1.68 12.70
CA LEU A 37 -9.15 1.75 11.85
C LEU A 37 -7.86 1.89 12.66
N ILE A 38 -7.83 2.81 13.62
CA ILE A 38 -6.66 3.00 14.51
C ILE A 38 -6.34 1.70 15.26
N ASP A 39 -7.36 1.02 15.78
CA ASP A 39 -7.19 -0.24 16.52
C ASP A 39 -6.76 -1.42 15.63
N GLU A 40 -7.06 -1.37 14.34
CA GLU A 40 -6.75 -2.44 13.39
C GLU A 40 -5.29 -2.40 12.92
N ILE A 41 -4.69 -1.20 12.79
CA ILE A 41 -3.32 -1.04 12.30
C ILE A 41 -2.28 -1.80 13.16
N PRO A 42 -2.25 -1.67 14.51
CA PRO A 42 -1.33 -2.44 15.35
C PRO A 42 -1.54 -3.96 15.25
N LYS A 43 -2.79 -4.41 15.06
CA LYS A 43 -3.11 -5.84 14.92
C LYS A 43 -2.54 -6.39 13.62
N ILE A 44 -2.73 -5.68 12.51
CA ILE A 44 -2.14 -6.07 11.22
C ILE A 44 -0.61 -6.05 11.32
N ARG A 45 -0.03 -4.98 11.89
CA ARG A 45 1.41 -4.86 12.07
C ARG A 45 2.00 -6.05 12.84
N LYS A 46 1.32 -6.51 13.88
CA LYS A 46 1.69 -7.74 14.62
C LYS A 46 1.58 -8.98 13.73
N ASP A 47 0.50 -9.12 12.96
CA ASP A 47 0.31 -10.27 12.07
C ASP A 47 1.35 -10.35 10.94
N VAL A 48 1.97 -9.22 10.57
CA VAL A 48 3.07 -9.14 9.60
C VAL A 48 4.44 -8.93 10.25
N GLY A 49 4.68 -9.53 11.42
CA GLY A 49 6.01 -9.59 12.02
C GLY A 49 6.59 -8.23 12.42
N TYR A 50 5.74 -7.30 12.85
CA TYR A 50 6.13 -5.95 13.27
C TYR A 50 6.90 -5.13 12.23
N VAL A 51 6.47 -5.20 10.96
CA VAL A 51 7.01 -4.37 9.89
C VAL A 51 7.12 -2.88 10.32
N PRO A 52 8.21 -2.18 10.00
CA PRO A 52 8.32 -0.75 10.24
C PRO A 52 7.21 0.01 9.50
N LEU A 53 6.53 0.94 10.17
CA LEU A 53 5.48 1.77 9.54
C LEU A 53 6.11 3.04 8.96
N VAL A 54 6.81 2.89 7.85
CA VAL A 54 7.38 3.98 7.05
C VAL A 54 6.93 3.83 5.61
N THR A 55 7.02 4.86 4.78
CA THR A 55 6.64 4.72 3.36
C THR A 55 7.62 3.77 2.65
N PRO A 56 7.16 2.78 1.86
CA PRO A 56 5.76 2.52 1.45
C PRO A 56 4.94 1.60 2.36
N SER A 57 5.57 0.83 3.28
CA SER A 57 4.89 -0.17 4.11
C SER A 57 3.78 0.39 5.00
N SER A 58 3.89 1.62 5.49
CA SER A 58 2.85 2.31 6.24
C SER A 58 1.54 2.40 5.45
N GLN A 59 1.60 2.83 4.19
CA GLN A 59 0.44 2.96 3.33
C GLN A 59 -0.17 1.61 2.97
N ILE A 60 0.66 0.60 2.72
CA ILE A 60 0.21 -0.77 2.44
C ILE A 60 -0.56 -1.35 3.63
N VAL A 61 -0.02 -1.23 4.85
CA VAL A 61 -0.70 -1.67 6.08
C VAL A 61 -1.97 -0.85 6.32
N GLY A 62 -1.95 0.46 6.07
CA GLY A 62 -3.11 1.34 6.22
C GLY A 62 -4.26 1.01 5.29
N ALA A 63 -3.96 0.81 4.01
CA ALA A 63 -4.95 0.43 3.01
C ALA A 63 -5.60 -0.93 3.37
N GLN A 64 -4.81 -1.91 3.81
CA GLN A 64 -5.35 -3.19 4.27
C GLN A 64 -6.19 -3.05 5.56
N ALA A 65 -5.80 -2.16 6.48
CA ALA A 65 -6.59 -1.85 7.68
C ALA A 65 -7.94 -1.24 7.32
N LEU A 66 -7.95 -0.28 6.38
CA LEU A 66 -9.16 0.33 5.87
C LEU A 66 -10.07 -0.72 5.24
N MET A 67 -9.54 -1.61 4.39
CA MET A 67 -10.32 -2.72 3.81
C MET A 67 -10.95 -3.61 4.89
N ASN A 68 -10.18 -4.01 5.90
CA ASN A 68 -10.69 -4.85 7.00
C ASN A 68 -11.86 -4.18 7.75
N VAL A 69 -11.78 -2.86 7.96
CA VAL A 69 -12.82 -2.07 8.64
C VAL A 69 -14.04 -1.83 7.75
N LEU A 70 -13.84 -1.64 6.45
CA LEU A 70 -14.94 -1.50 5.49
C LEU A 70 -15.70 -2.82 5.29
N ASP A 71 -14.97 -3.95 5.27
CA ASP A 71 -15.50 -5.31 5.14
C ASP A 71 -16.13 -5.85 6.43
N ASP A 72 -15.94 -5.15 7.57
CA ASP A 72 -16.27 -5.61 8.92
C ASP A 72 -15.70 -7.01 9.25
N GLN A 73 -14.61 -7.40 8.57
CA GLN A 73 -13.98 -8.71 8.69
C GLN A 73 -12.50 -8.65 8.30
N ARG A 74 -11.61 -9.16 9.17
CA ARG A 74 -10.16 -9.16 8.93
C ARG A 74 -9.77 -10.09 7.77
N TYR A 75 -9.07 -9.53 6.79
CA TYR A 75 -8.52 -10.24 5.63
C TYR A 75 -9.60 -11.00 4.85
N LYS A 76 -10.80 -10.43 4.73
CA LYS A 76 -11.83 -10.93 3.80
C LYS A 76 -11.36 -10.68 2.37
N THR A 77 -11.01 -9.43 2.09
CA THR A 77 -10.33 -9.01 0.87
C THR A 77 -8.85 -8.73 1.18
N LEU A 78 -7.95 -9.17 0.31
CA LEU A 78 -6.52 -8.91 0.42
C LEU A 78 -6.08 -7.99 -0.72
N ASN A 79 -5.44 -6.89 -0.37
CA ASN A 79 -4.81 -5.98 -1.32
C ASN A 79 -3.56 -6.64 -1.95
N LYS A 80 -3.29 -6.35 -3.24
CA LYS A 80 -2.17 -6.93 -3.99
C LYS A 80 -0.81 -6.51 -3.43
N GLU A 81 -0.61 -5.22 -3.17
CA GLU A 81 0.61 -4.69 -2.55
C GLU A 81 0.86 -5.30 -1.17
N PHE A 82 -0.20 -5.59 -0.40
CA PHE A 82 -0.11 -6.26 0.89
C PHE A 82 0.34 -7.72 0.74
N ILE A 83 -0.22 -8.46 -0.21
CA ILE A 83 0.23 -9.82 -0.57
C ILE A 83 1.70 -9.81 -0.99
N ASP A 84 2.07 -8.88 -1.88
CA ASP A 84 3.42 -8.75 -2.41
C ASP A 84 4.44 -8.38 -1.32
N MET A 85 4.07 -7.51 -0.38
CA MET A 85 4.87 -7.20 0.80
C MET A 85 5.10 -8.44 1.67
N VAL A 86 4.06 -9.21 1.95
CA VAL A 86 4.18 -10.42 2.79
C VAL A 86 4.98 -11.53 2.09
N ASN A 87 4.91 -11.60 0.76
CA ASN A 87 5.72 -12.51 -0.06
C ASN A 87 7.16 -12.03 -0.28
N GLY A 88 7.53 -10.87 0.25
CA GLY A 88 8.90 -10.38 0.26
C GLY A 88 9.30 -9.54 -0.95
N LYS A 89 8.37 -9.14 -1.83
CA LYS A 89 8.69 -8.24 -2.97
C LYS A 89 9.16 -6.85 -2.53
N TYR A 90 8.88 -6.46 -1.30
CA TYR A 90 9.32 -5.20 -0.68
C TYR A 90 10.49 -5.41 0.31
N GLY A 91 11.13 -6.58 0.26
CA GLY A 91 12.19 -6.98 1.19
C GLY A 91 11.71 -7.93 2.29
N LYS A 92 12.64 -8.30 3.17
CA LYS A 92 12.39 -9.29 4.22
C LYS A 92 11.64 -8.69 5.39
N ILE A 93 10.54 -9.32 5.78
CA ILE A 93 9.82 -8.99 7.02
C ILE A 93 10.69 -9.39 8.23
N PRO A 94 10.84 -8.51 9.25
CA PRO A 94 11.78 -8.74 10.34
C PRO A 94 11.33 -9.83 11.33
N GLY A 95 10.03 -10.02 11.53
CA GLY A 95 9.47 -11.01 12.46
C GLY A 95 8.60 -12.06 11.79
N ASP A 96 8.02 -12.94 12.61
CA ASP A 96 7.16 -14.02 12.14
C ASP A 96 5.81 -13.51 11.66
N ILE A 97 5.38 -14.03 10.51
CA ILE A 97 4.05 -13.77 9.96
C ILE A 97 3.05 -14.72 10.62
N CYS A 98 1.88 -14.21 11.00
CA CYS A 98 0.78 -14.99 11.56
C CYS A 98 0.44 -16.18 10.63
N PRO A 99 0.45 -17.44 11.11
CA PRO A 99 0.23 -18.61 10.27
C PRO A 99 -1.13 -18.62 9.56
N LYS A 100 -2.17 -18.06 10.20
CA LYS A 100 -3.50 -17.94 9.60
C LYS A 100 -3.51 -16.95 8.44
N LEU A 101 -2.79 -15.84 8.59
CA LEU A 101 -2.64 -14.84 7.53
C LEU A 101 -1.85 -15.41 6.36
N LYS A 102 -0.71 -16.06 6.64
CA LYS A 102 0.12 -16.69 5.61
C LYS A 102 -0.68 -17.69 4.75
N LYS A 103 -1.47 -18.56 5.39
CA LYS A 103 -2.37 -19.48 4.67
C LYS A 103 -3.40 -18.79 3.77
N LYS A 104 -3.92 -17.61 4.15
CA LYS A 104 -4.83 -16.84 3.30
C LYS A 104 -4.10 -16.24 2.10
N ILE A 105 -2.91 -15.69 2.34
CA ILE A 105 -2.07 -15.08 1.31
C ILE A 105 -1.61 -16.14 0.30
N ASP A 106 -1.13 -17.30 0.75
CA ASP A 106 -0.72 -18.40 -0.13
C ASP A 106 -1.85 -18.88 -1.06
N LYS A 107 -3.11 -18.79 -0.61
CA LYS A 107 -4.28 -19.08 -1.45
C LYS A 107 -4.57 -17.98 -2.46
N ALA A 108 -4.41 -16.71 -2.06
CA ALA A 108 -4.63 -15.57 -2.93
C ALA A 108 -3.55 -15.43 -4.01
N SER A 109 -2.28 -15.68 -3.66
CA SER A 109 -1.15 -15.58 -4.59
C SER A 109 -1.20 -16.58 -5.75
N LYS A 110 -1.90 -17.71 -5.60
CA LYS A 110 -2.12 -18.66 -6.71
C LYS A 110 -3.05 -18.13 -7.80
N ASN A 111 -3.83 -17.08 -7.50
CA ASN A 111 -4.80 -16.49 -8.42
C ASN A 111 -4.32 -15.14 -8.98
N ILE A 112 -3.12 -14.69 -8.62
CA ILE A 112 -2.54 -13.47 -9.16
C ILE A 112 -1.62 -13.89 -10.29
N ASP A 113 -2.05 -13.65 -11.53
CA ASP A 113 -1.17 -13.76 -12.69
C ASP A 113 0.03 -12.83 -12.44
N ILE A 114 1.20 -13.45 -12.33
CA ILE A 114 2.45 -12.69 -12.28
C ILE A 114 2.60 -12.12 -13.68
N ASP A 115 2.40 -10.81 -13.80
CA ASP A 115 2.73 -10.08 -15.01
C ASP A 115 4.27 -10.02 -15.12
N ASP A 116 4.86 -11.12 -15.58
CA ASP A 116 6.30 -11.27 -15.87
C ASP A 116 6.69 -10.55 -17.16
N ASN A 117 5.79 -9.74 -17.74
CA ASN A 117 6.02 -9.00 -18.96
C ASN A 117 6.86 -7.74 -18.69
N VAL A 118 8.04 -7.94 -18.09
CA VAL A 118 9.05 -6.90 -17.92
C VAL A 118 9.58 -6.54 -19.30
N GLN A 119 8.96 -5.54 -19.91
CA GLN A 119 9.41 -5.00 -21.18
C GLN A 119 10.75 -4.28 -20.99
N ASN A 120 11.58 -4.30 -22.03
CA ASN A 120 12.90 -3.71 -21.97
C ASN A 120 12.83 -2.16 -22.00
N LEU A 121 13.92 -1.51 -21.61
CA LEU A 121 14.00 -0.04 -21.62
C LEU A 121 13.74 0.57 -23.01
N GLU A 122 14.12 -0.15 -24.06
CA GLU A 122 13.95 0.27 -25.46
C GLU A 122 12.46 0.35 -25.85
N PHE A 123 11.67 -0.63 -25.39
CA PHE A 123 10.23 -0.69 -25.57
C PHE A 123 9.57 0.55 -24.96
N TYR A 124 9.85 0.85 -23.68
CA TYR A 124 9.26 2.00 -23.00
C TYR A 124 9.71 3.34 -23.61
N LYS A 125 10.95 3.42 -24.13
CA LYS A 125 11.41 4.60 -24.89
C LYS A 125 10.61 4.80 -26.16
N ASN A 126 10.36 3.72 -26.92
CA ASN A 126 9.61 3.79 -28.16
C ASN A 126 8.13 4.11 -27.91
N GLU A 127 7.49 3.44 -26.95
CA GLU A 127 6.11 3.72 -26.53
C GLU A 127 5.93 5.18 -26.11
N PHE A 128 6.84 5.71 -25.29
CA PHE A 128 6.79 7.10 -24.85
C PHE A 128 6.98 8.09 -26.01
N LYS A 129 7.85 7.75 -26.98
CA LYS A 129 8.11 8.57 -28.16
C LYS A 129 6.89 8.64 -29.09
N GLU A 130 6.21 7.52 -29.28
CA GLU A 130 4.95 7.44 -30.04
C GLU A 130 3.87 8.27 -29.35
N PHE A 131 3.65 8.06 -28.05
CA PHE A 131 2.69 8.83 -27.26
C PHE A 131 2.93 10.35 -27.34
N CYS A 132 4.19 10.79 -27.25
CA CYS A 132 4.55 12.19 -27.33
C CYS A 132 4.32 12.79 -28.73
N SER A 133 4.47 11.98 -29.78
CA SER A 133 4.22 12.40 -31.17
C SER A 133 2.73 12.58 -31.43
N ASP A 134 1.91 11.65 -30.94
CA ASP A 134 0.45 11.67 -31.09
C ASP A 134 -0.21 12.82 -30.32
N ASN A 135 0.33 13.18 -29.16
CA ASN A 135 -0.22 14.23 -28.29
C ASN A 135 0.43 15.61 -28.48
N GLN A 136 1.25 15.80 -29.53
CA GLN A 136 1.95 17.06 -29.82
C GLN A 136 2.86 17.56 -28.67
N LEU A 137 3.35 16.65 -27.83
CA LEU A 137 4.15 16.94 -26.63
C LEU A 137 5.66 17.05 -26.94
N LYS A 138 6.02 17.62 -28.10
CA LYS A 138 7.39 17.64 -28.63
C LYS A 138 8.45 18.24 -27.69
N LYS A 139 8.04 19.06 -26.71
CA LYS A 139 8.92 19.66 -25.69
C LYS A 139 9.53 18.60 -24.74
N TYR A 140 8.82 17.50 -24.48
CA TYR A 140 9.25 16.47 -23.53
C TYR A 140 10.20 15.43 -24.14
N LEU A 141 10.28 15.35 -25.47
CA LEU A 141 11.24 14.50 -26.18
C LEU A 141 12.71 14.96 -25.99
N LYS A 142 12.95 16.24 -25.68
CA LYS A 142 14.31 16.80 -25.53
C LYS A 142 15.00 16.46 -24.21
N ILE A 143 14.30 15.93 -23.21
CA ILE A 143 14.87 15.66 -21.87
C ILE A 143 15.63 14.31 -21.83
N GLN A 144 15.50 13.46 -22.85
CA GLN A 144 16.14 12.13 -22.90
C GLN A 144 17.56 12.09 -23.51
N LEU A 145 18.22 13.23 -23.79
CA LEU A 145 19.59 13.29 -24.34
C LEU A 145 20.65 13.79 -23.35
N ILE A 146 20.39 13.71 -22.04
CA ILE A 146 21.42 13.94 -21.02
C ILE A 146 21.46 12.70 -20.13
N TYR A 147 22.16 11.66 -20.60
CA TYR A 147 23.03 10.74 -19.84
C TYR A 147 23.70 9.81 -20.85
#